data_AF-A0A380E0R5-F1
#
_entry.id   AF-A0A380E0R5-F1
#
_cell.length_a   1.000
_cell.length_b   1.000
_cell.length_c   1.000
_cell.angle_alpha   90.00
_cell.angle_beta   90.00
_cell.angle_gamma   90.00
#
_symmetry.space_group_name_H-M   'P 1'
#
loop_
_entity.id
_entity.type
_entity.pdbx_description
1 polymer ?
#
loop_
_entity_poly.entity_id
_entity_poly.type
_entity_poly.pdbx_seq_one_letter_code
_entity_poly.pdbx_strand_id
1 'polypeptide(L)'
;MGRIRPLIYEEGKDPSEISRKDEIWEGKSGLLTIAGGKLTGYRHMAQDIVDLVSKRLKKDYGLTFSPCNTKGLAISGGDVGGSKNFDAFVEQKVDVAKGIRH
;
A
#
# COMPACT_ATOMS: atom_id res chain seq x y z
N MET A 1 26.25 -3.59 5.45
CA MET A 1 25.20 -3.60 4.41
C MET A 1 24.31 -2.38 4.63
N GLY A 2 24.34 -1.38 3.74
CA GLY A 2 23.58 -0.12 3.90
C GLY A 2 22.17 -0.21 3.28
N ARG A 3 21.15 0.36 3.95
CA ARG A 3 19.80 0.54 3.38
C ARG A 3 19.76 1.84 2.55
N ILE A 4 19.32 1.75 1.29
CA ILE A 4 19.03 2.92 0.46
C ILE A 4 17.62 3.43 0.81
N ARG A 5 17.48 4.74 1.02
CA ARG A 5 16.19 5.39 1.25
C ARG A 5 15.79 6.15 -0.02
N PRO A 6 14.61 5.87 -0.61
CA PRO A 6 14.09 6.67 -1.71
C PRO A 6 13.69 8.04 -1.16
N LEU A 7 14.55 9.03 -1.38
CA LEU A 7 14.38 10.42 -0.95
C LEU A 7 14.03 11.30 -2.15
N ILE A 8 13.19 12.31 -1.94
CA ILE A 8 12.85 13.31 -2.95
C ILE A 8 14.02 14.30 -3.04
N TYR A 9 14.69 14.37 -4.19
CA TYR A 9 15.82 15.29 -4.34
C TYR A 9 15.32 16.74 -4.40
N GLU A 10 15.85 17.61 -3.52
CA GLU A 10 15.68 19.06 -3.57
C GLU A 10 17.06 19.72 -3.71
N GLU A 11 17.22 20.61 -4.70
CA GLU A 11 18.49 21.26 -4.99
C GLU A 11 18.91 22.18 -3.84
N GLY A 12 20.11 21.98 -3.30
CA GLY A 12 20.68 22.80 -2.22
C GLY A 12 20.37 22.36 -0.79
N LYS A 13 19.74 21.21 -0.57
CA LYS A 13 19.50 20.65 0.78
C LYS A 13 20.32 19.39 1.05
N ASP A 14 20.79 19.25 2.29
CA ASP A 14 21.49 18.05 2.73
C ASP A 14 20.52 16.85 2.76
N PRO A 15 20.93 15.61 2.41
CA PRO A 15 20.03 14.44 2.39
C PRO A 15 19.34 14.13 3.72
N SER A 16 19.87 14.64 4.83
CA SER A 16 19.27 14.56 6.16
C SER A 16 18.09 15.53 6.36
N GLU A 17 18.05 16.61 5.59
CA GLU A 17 17.02 17.66 5.62
C GLU A 17 15.86 17.40 4.64
N ILE A 18 16.05 16.46 3.73
CA ILE A 18 15.01 16.03 2.79
C ILE A 18 13.82 15.45 3.56
N SER A 19 12.64 15.99 3.28
CA SER A 19 11.37 15.55 3.86
C SER A 19 11.15 14.05 3.63
N ARG A 20 10.79 13.33 4.70
CA ARG A 20 10.33 11.92 4.63
C ARG A 20 8.83 11.79 4.47
N LYS A 21 8.14 12.90 4.21
CA LYS A 21 6.71 12.87 3.89
C LYS A 21 6.54 12.25 2.51
N ASP A 22 5.39 11.65 2.30
CA ASP A 22 4.92 11.28 0.98
C ASP A 22 4.44 12.51 0.23
N GLU A 23 4.76 12.57 -1.05
CA GLU A 23 4.30 13.62 -1.97
C GLU A 23 3.73 12.97 -3.22
N ILE A 24 2.53 13.43 -3.61
CA ILE A 24 1.85 13.03 -4.84
C ILE A 24 1.89 14.23 -5.79
N TRP A 25 2.44 14.05 -6.98
CA TRP A 25 2.41 15.06 -8.05
C TRP A 25 1.87 14.50 -9.34
N GLU A 26 1.33 15.39 -10.16
CA GLU A 26 0.84 15.09 -11.50
C GLU A 26 1.70 15.79 -12.55
N GLY A 27 2.22 15.02 -13.49
CA GLY A 27 2.90 15.55 -14.67
C GLY A 27 1.91 16.07 -15.72
N LYS A 28 2.38 16.92 -16.64
CA LYS A 28 1.57 17.49 -17.72
C LYS A 28 0.90 16.45 -18.63
N SER A 29 1.43 15.22 -18.68
CA SER A 29 0.85 14.10 -19.41
C SER A 29 -0.31 13.40 -18.69
N GLY A 30 -0.66 13.82 -17.46
CA GLY A 30 -1.59 13.12 -16.58
C GLY A 30 -0.95 11.99 -15.77
N LEU A 31 0.37 11.80 -15.87
CA LEU A 31 1.09 10.81 -15.07
C LEU A 31 1.07 11.19 -13.59
N LEU A 32 0.50 10.31 -12.77
CA LEU A 32 0.54 10.41 -11.32
C LEU A 32 1.80 9.76 -10.79
N THR A 33 2.55 10.50 -9.98
CA THR A 33 3.77 10.04 -9.34
C THR A 33 3.66 10.23 -7.85
N ILE A 34 4.11 9.22 -7.10
CA ILE A 34 4.29 9.29 -5.67
C ILE A 34 5.75 9.04 -5.33
N ALA A 35 6.31 9.87 -4.46
CA ALA A 35 7.65 9.67 -3.94
C ALA A 35 7.72 9.90 -2.43
N GLY A 36 8.79 9.42 -1.83
CA GLY A 36 8.98 9.44 -0.38
C GLY A 36 8.03 8.46 0.32
N GLY A 37 7.53 8.89 1.48
CA GLY A 37 6.65 8.07 2.31
C GLY A 37 7.35 6.94 3.06
N LYS A 38 6.60 6.30 3.96
CA LYS A 38 7.07 5.14 4.73
C LYS A 38 6.28 3.91 4.35
N LEU A 39 6.90 2.73 4.47
CA LEU A 39 6.19 1.46 4.31
C LEU A 39 4.98 1.36 5.25
N THR A 40 5.04 1.93 6.46
CA THR A 40 3.89 1.96 7.37
C THR A 40 2.70 2.78 6.87
N GLY A 41 2.92 3.71 5.93
CA GLY A 41 1.89 4.54 5.31
C GLY A 41 1.39 4.03 3.96
N TYR A 42 1.94 2.93 3.43
CA TYR A 42 1.70 2.48 2.05
C TYR A 42 0.22 2.35 1.67
N ARG A 43 -0.60 1.85 2.59
CA ARG A 43 -2.04 1.63 2.36
C ARG A 43 -2.79 2.95 2.18
N HIS A 44 -2.46 3.97 2.97
CA HIS A 44 -3.05 5.30 2.85
C HIS A 44 -2.60 5.95 1.54
N MET A 45 -1.30 5.92 1.24
CA MET A 45 -0.76 6.42 -0.01
C MET A 45 -1.43 5.79 -1.25
N ALA A 46 -1.63 4.47 -1.25
CA ALA A 46 -2.32 3.77 -2.32
C ALA A 46 -3.80 4.19 -2.44
N GLN A 47 -4.48 4.37 -1.31
CA GLN A 47 -5.87 4.86 -1.29
C GLN A 47 -5.97 6.27 -1.91
N ASP A 48 -5.08 7.19 -1.56
CA ASP A 48 -5.14 8.58 -2.04
C ASP A 48 -4.98 8.66 -3.57
N ILE A 49 -4.09 7.86 -4.15
CA ILE A 49 -3.91 7.77 -5.61
C ILE A 49 -5.18 7.21 -6.27
N VAL A 50 -5.73 6.11 -5.76
CA VAL A 50 -6.91 5.46 -6.34
C VAL A 50 -8.15 6.37 -6.24
N ASP A 51 -8.30 7.09 -5.13
CA ASP A 51 -9.38 8.06 -4.93
C ASP A 51 -9.25 9.23 -5.93
N LEU A 52 -8.03 9.70 -6.21
CA LEU A 52 -7.76 10.71 -7.23
C LEU A 52 -8.15 10.24 -8.64
N VAL A 53 -7.73 9.03 -9.01
CA VAL A 53 -8.07 8.42 -10.31
C VAL A 53 -9.59 8.21 -10.43
N SER A 54 -10.24 7.72 -9.38
CA SER A 54 -11.69 7.49 -9.35
C SER A 54 -12.47 8.79 -9.56
N LYS A 55 -12.04 9.90 -8.95
CA LYS A 55 -12.64 11.22 -9.16
C LYS A 55 -12.52 11.69 -10.61
N ARG A 56 -11.38 11.44 -11.27
CA ARG A 56 -11.18 11.79 -12.69
C ARG A 56 -12.06 10.97 -13.60
N LEU A 57 -12.06 9.65 -13.43
CA LEU A 57 -12.89 8.75 -14.24
C LEU A 57 -14.38 9.07 -14.10
N LYS A 58 -14.81 9.51 -12.91
CA LYS A 58 -16.17 10.04 -12.71
C LYS A 58 -16.42 11.32 -13.49
N LYS A 59 -15.47 12.26 -13.47
CA LYS A 59 -15.58 13.55 -14.16
C LYS A 59 -15.60 13.38 -15.68
N ASP A 60 -14.69 12.58 -16.22
CA ASP A 60 -14.43 12.52 -17.66
C ASP A 60 -15.35 11.52 -18.38
N TYR A 61 -15.77 10.45 -17.68
CA TYR A 61 -16.52 9.34 -18.26
C TYR A 61 -17.81 9.00 -17.50
N GLY A 62 -18.14 9.71 -16.41
CA GLY A 62 -19.33 9.42 -15.60
C GLY A 62 -19.26 8.12 -14.80
N LEU A 63 -18.08 7.48 -14.70
CA LEU A 63 -17.91 6.20 -14.01
C LEU A 63 -18.00 6.36 -12.48
N THR A 64 -18.63 5.40 -11.81
CA THR A 64 -18.76 5.38 -10.35
C THR A 64 -18.06 4.18 -9.76
N PHE A 65 -17.29 4.41 -8.69
CA PHE A 65 -16.55 3.39 -7.96
C PHE A 65 -16.98 3.36 -6.50
N SER A 66 -16.88 2.20 -5.86
CA SER A 66 -17.15 2.06 -4.43
C SER A 66 -16.04 2.72 -3.60
N PRO A 67 -16.34 3.22 -2.39
CA PRO A 67 -15.30 3.73 -1.48
C PRO A 67 -14.24 2.69 -1.13
N CYS A 68 -13.04 3.16 -0.79
CA CYS A 68 -11.93 2.28 -0.41
C CYS A 68 -12.26 1.46 0.87
N ASN A 69 -12.22 0.13 0.77
CA ASN A 69 -12.42 -0.80 1.89
C ASN A 69 -11.13 -1.56 2.27
N THR A 70 -9.96 -1.09 1.84
CA THR A 70 -8.68 -1.79 2.08
C THR A 70 -8.29 -1.86 3.56
N LYS A 71 -8.92 -1.04 4.43
CA LYS A 71 -8.64 -1.04 5.87
C LYS A 71 -9.07 -2.34 6.57
N GLY A 72 -10.19 -2.93 6.14
CA GLY A 72 -10.72 -4.18 6.71
C GLY A 72 -10.33 -5.43 5.92
N LEU A 73 -9.71 -5.27 4.75
CA LEU A 73 -9.37 -6.38 3.87
C LEU A 73 -8.04 -7.01 4.30
N ALA A 74 -8.08 -8.29 4.66
CA ALA A 74 -6.86 -9.05 4.84
C ALA A 74 -6.12 -9.19 3.51
N ILE A 75 -4.81 -8.94 3.51
CA ILE A 75 -3.97 -9.29 2.36
C ILE A 75 -3.97 -10.81 2.19
N SER A 76 -3.67 -11.31 1.00
CA SER A 76 -3.55 -12.75 0.75
C SER A 76 -2.66 -13.43 1.80
N GLY A 77 -3.16 -14.51 2.41
CA GLY A 77 -2.48 -15.23 3.50
C GLY A 77 -2.48 -14.53 4.87
N GLY A 78 -3.05 -13.33 4.97
CA GLY A 78 -3.13 -12.55 6.21
C GLY A 78 -4.36 -12.82 7.07
N ASP A 79 -5.33 -13.60 6.57
CA ASP A 79 -6.50 -14.02 7.34
C ASP A 79 -6.16 -15.20 8.25
N VAL A 80 -5.40 -14.89 9.30
CA VAL A 80 -4.96 -15.83 10.33
C VAL A 80 -5.68 -15.60 11.66
N GLY A 81 -6.75 -14.78 11.66
CA GLY A 81 -7.43 -14.35 12.89
C GLY A 81 -6.62 -13.33 13.72
N GLY A 82 -5.61 -12.68 13.13
CA GLY A 82 -4.69 -11.76 13.80
C GLY A 82 -3.48 -12.45 14.43
N SER A 83 -2.47 -11.66 14.83
CA SER A 83 -1.16 -12.19 15.26
C SER A 83 -1.24 -13.16 16.44
N LYS A 84 -2.20 -12.96 17.35
CA LYS A 84 -2.43 -13.85 18.51
C LYS A 84 -2.90 -15.25 18.12
N ASN A 85 -3.52 -15.39 16.96
CA ASN A 85 -4.09 -16.65 16.47
C ASN A 85 -3.20 -17.31 15.41
N PHE A 86 -2.00 -16.77 15.17
CA PHE A 86 -1.09 -17.29 14.16
C PHE A 86 -0.64 -18.73 14.44
N ASP A 87 -0.30 -19.05 15.69
CA ASP A 87 0.13 -20.40 16.05
C ASP A 87 -0.98 -21.44 15.82
N ALA A 88 -2.22 -21.11 16.20
CA ALA A 88 -3.38 -21.95 15.94
C ALA A 88 -3.67 -22.12 14.44
N PHE A 89 -3.48 -21.06 13.64
CA PHE A 89 -3.58 -21.16 12.18
C PHE A 89 -2.51 -22.10 11.60
N VAL A 90 -1.27 -22.03 12.10
CA VAL A 90 -0.18 -22.92 11.67
C VAL A 90 -0.51 -24.37 11.98
N GLU A 91 -0.95 -24.67 13.20
CA GLU A 91 -1.36 -26.03 13.60
C GLU A 91 -2.48 -26.57 12.69
N GLN A 92 -3.53 -25.76 12.46
CA GLN A 92 -4.62 -26.13 11.56
C GLN A 92 -4.13 -26.43 10.14
N LYS A 93 -3.22 -25.61 9.59
CA LYS A 93 -2.67 -25.83 8.25
C LYS A 93 -1.77 -27.06 8.17
N VAL A 94 -1.02 -27.36 9.24
CA VAL A 94 -0.22 -28.59 9.34
C VAL A 94 -1.13 -29.83 9.33
N ASP A 95 -2.24 -29.80 10.06
CA ASP A 95 -3.18 -30.91 10.11
C ASP A 95 -3.93 -31.11 8.79
N VAL A 96 -4.34 -30.03 8.12
CA VAL A 96 -4.88 -30.08 6.76
C VAL A 96 -3.86 -30.71 5.79
N ALA A 97 -2.59 -30.33 5.86
CA ALA A 97 -1.55 -30.87 5.00
C ALA A 97 -1.28 -32.37 5.26
N LYS A 98 -1.41 -32.83 6.50
CA LYS A 98 -1.33 -34.27 6.84
C LYS A 98 -2.53 -35.05 6.33
N GLY A 99 -3.74 -34.47 6.41
CA GLY A 99 -4.98 -35.09 5.93
C GLY A 99 -5.12 -35.19 4.41
N ILE A 100 -4.34 -34.43 3.64
CA ILE A 100 -4.29 -34.49 2.17
C ILE A 100 -3.44 -35.68 1.66
N ARG A 101 -2.74 -36.41 2.55
CA ARG A 101 -2.08 -37.68 2.18
C ARG A 101 -3.08 -38.84 2.20
N HIS A 102 -3.97 -38.87 1.22
CA HIS A 102 -4.68 -40.10 0.80
C HIS A 102 -4.49 -40.30 -0.70
#